data_AF-A0A1W9YMG3-F1
#
_entry.id   AF-A0A1W9YMG3-F1
#
_cell.length_a   1.000
_cell.length_b   1.000
_cell.length_c   1.000
_cell.angle_alpha   90.00
_cell.angle_beta   90.00
_cell.angle_gamma   90.00
#
_symmetry.space_group_name_H-M   'P 1'
#
loop_
_entity.id
_entity.type
_entity.pdbx_description
1 polymer ?
#
loop_
_entity_poly.entity_id
_entity_poly.type
_entity_poly.pdbx_seq_one_letter_code
_entity_poly.pdbx_strand_id
1 'polypeptide(L)' 'TADSVVHVADAGVLFAGDLLFIGCTPIVWAGPIANWVAACDAMIALDAPTVVPGHGPVTGPDGIRAVRG' A
#
# COMPACT_ATOMS: atom_id res chain seq x y z
N THR A 1 10.98 -7.37 12.85
CA THR A 1 10.31 -7.81 11.62
C THR A 1 9.63 -6.59 11.03
N ALA A 2 9.71 -6.40 9.72
CA ALA A 2 9.18 -5.23 9.02
C ALA A 2 8.30 -5.70 7.86
N ASP A 3 7.32 -4.89 7.48
CA ASP A 3 6.54 -5.11 6.26
C ASP A 3 7.39 -4.81 5.03
N SER A 4 7.09 -5.47 3.92
CA SER A 4 7.79 -5.31 2.65
C SER A 4 6.79 -5.30 1.51
N VAL A 5 7.12 -4.55 0.47
CA VAL A 5 6.34 -4.47 -0.76
C VAL A 5 7.17 -4.99 -1.92
N VAL A 6 6.51 -5.50 -2.96
CA VAL A 6 7.17 -6.02 -4.16
C VAL A 6 6.61 -5.33 -5.39
N HIS A 7 7.48 -4.65 -6.15
CA HIS A 7 7.14 -4.05 -7.43
C HIS A 7 7.68 -4.90 -8.58
N VAL A 8 6.76 -5.37 -9.44
CA VAL A 8 7.07 -6.09 -10.68
C VAL A 8 6.92 -5.09 -11.83
N ALA A 9 8.00 -4.37 -12.13
CA ALA A 9 7.96 -3.19 -12.99
C ALA A 9 7.57 -3.49 -14.44
N ASP A 10 7.98 -4.63 -14.98
CA ASP A 10 7.62 -5.09 -16.33
C ASP A 10 6.14 -5.44 -16.46
N ALA A 11 5.49 -5.82 -15.35
CA ALA A 11 4.06 -6.05 -15.27
C ALA A 11 3.25 -4.81 -14.82
N GLY A 12 3.91 -3.77 -14.30
CA GLY A 12 3.23 -2.61 -13.71
C GLY A 12 2.41 -2.94 -12.45
N VAL A 13 2.83 -3.94 -11.67
CA VAL A 13 2.09 -4.43 -10.50
C VAL A 13 2.89 -4.22 -9.22
N LEU A 14 2.27 -3.58 -8.23
CA LEU A 14 2.77 -3.45 -6.87
C LEU A 14 1.96 -4.33 -5.91
N PHE A 15 2.62 -5.24 -5.22
CA PHE A 15 2.05 -6.02 -4.11
C PHE A 15 2.35 -5.31 -2.79
N ALA A 16 1.32 -4.76 -2.16
CA ALA A 16 1.43 -3.92 -0.96
C ALA A 16 1.31 -4.69 0.36
N GLY A 17 0.77 -5.91 0.32
CA GLY A 17 0.55 -6.73 1.51
C GLY A 17 -0.29 -6.00 2.57
N ASP A 18 0.00 -6.27 3.84
CA ASP A 18 -0.75 -5.72 4.97
C ASP A 18 -0.46 -4.24 5.27
N LEU A 19 0.25 -3.53 4.38
CA LEU A 19 0.30 -2.06 4.44
C LEU A 19 -0.96 -1.42 3.85
N LEU A 20 -1.75 -2.17 3.07
CA LEU A 20 -2.91 -1.66 2.35
C LEU A 20 -4.16 -2.52 2.58
N PHE A 21 -5.18 -1.88 3.14
CA PHE A 21 -6.51 -2.44 3.41
C PHE A 21 -7.55 -1.57 2.70
N ILE A 22 -8.13 -2.05 1.61
CA ILE A 22 -9.08 -1.27 0.79
C ILE A 22 -10.51 -1.60 1.19
N GLY A 23 -11.29 -0.58 1.57
CA GLY A 23 -12.70 -0.74 1.93
C GLY A 23 -12.96 -1.33 3.32
N CYS A 24 -11.93 -1.46 4.15
CA CYS A 24 -12.06 -1.82 5.56
C CYS A 24 -11.14 -0.95 6.43
N THR A 25 -11.43 -0.86 7.73
CA THR A 25 -10.59 -0.12 8.68
C THR A 25 -9.30 -0.90 8.94
N PRO A 26 -8.11 -0.36 8.63
CA PRO A 26 -6.85 -1.04 8.90
C PRO A 26 -6.64 -1.22 10.41
N ILE A 27 -6.01 -2.33 10.80
CA ILE A 27 -5.60 -2.52 12.19
C ILE A 27 -4.16 -2.01 12.35
N VAL A 28 -4.01 -0.82 12.90
CA VAL A 28 -2.70 -0.25 13.23
C VAL A 28 -2.22 -0.88 14.54
N TRP A 29 -1.54 -2.03 14.46
CA TRP A 29 -1.04 -2.77 15.63
C TRP A 29 0.23 -2.16 16.23
N ALA A 30 1.14 -1.63 15.41
CA ALA A 30 2.45 -1.19 15.86
C ALA A 30 3.08 -0.14 14.95
N GLY A 31 3.59 0.94 15.56
CA GLY A 31 4.41 1.95 14.90
C GLY A 31 3.74 3.33 14.80
N PRO A 32 4.53 4.41 14.65
CA PRO A 32 3.98 5.75 14.44
C PRO A 32 3.20 5.81 13.12
N ILE A 33 2.06 6.49 13.11
CA ILE A 33 1.29 6.80 11.89
C ILE A 33 2.19 7.42 10.81
N ALA A 34 3.19 8.21 11.21
CA ALA A 34 4.17 8.80 10.30
C ALA A 34 4.93 7.78 9.44
N ASN A 35 5.27 6.59 9.98
CA ASN A 35 5.96 5.55 9.21
C ASN A 35 5.03 4.95 8.15
N TRP A 36 3.75 4.84 8.46
CA TRP A 36 2.77 4.34 7.51
C TRP A 36 2.52 5.35 6.39
N VAL A 37 2.40 6.64 6.71
CA VAL A 37 2.33 7.71 5.70
C VAL A 37 3.55 7.68 4.79
N ALA A 38 4.76 7.52 5.36
CA ALA A 38 5.99 7.41 4.58
C ALA A 38 6.01 6.16 3.69
N ALA A 39 5.45 5.03 4.16
CA ALA A 39 5.30 3.83 3.34
C ALA A 39 4.33 4.05 2.17
N CYS A 40 3.20 4.73 2.40
CA CYS A 40 2.27 5.13 1.34
C CYS A 40 2.95 6.03 0.30
N ASP A 41 3.73 7.02 0.74
CA ASP A 41 4.48 7.92 -0.15
C ASP A 41 5.50 7.15 -0.99
N ALA A 42 6.23 6.21 -0.37
CA ALA A 42 7.19 5.36 -1.07
C ALA A 42 6.49 4.47 -2.12
N MET A 43 5.33 3.91 -1.80
CA MET A 43 4.55 3.10 -2.75
C MET A 43 4.02 3.92 -3.93
N ILE A 44 3.52 5.14 -3.68
CA ILE A 44 3.05 6.05 -4.74
C ILE A 44 4.18 6.41 -5.70
N ALA A 45 5.40 6.61 -5.18
CA ALA A 45 6.58 6.94 -5.97
C ALA A 45 7.04 5.80 -6.90
N LEU A 46 6.57 4.56 -6.70
CA LEU A 46 6.87 3.43 -7.60
C LEU A 46 6.09 3.48 -8.92
N ASP A 47 5.07 4.34 -9.02
CA ASP A 47 4.27 4.61 -10.23
C ASP A 47 3.64 3.34 -10.86
N ALA A 48 3.27 2.37 -10.03
CA ALA A 48 2.61 1.15 -10.47
C ALA A 48 1.11 1.42 -10.79
N PRO A 49 0.63 1.15 -12.01
CA PRO A 49 -0.78 1.35 -12.36
C PRO A 49 -1.71 0.36 -11.65
N THR A 50 -1.23 -0.83 -11.31
CA THR A 50 -1.98 -1.87 -10.59
C THR A 50 -1.40 -2.10 -9.21
N VAL A 51 -2.24 -2.06 -8.18
CA VAL A 51 -1.86 -2.29 -6.79
C VAL A 51 -2.71 -3.42 -6.22
N VAL A 52 -2.05 -4.45 -5.70
CA VAL A 52 -2.67 -5.58 -5.01
C VAL A 52 -2.54 -5.35 -3.50
N PRO A 53 -3.63 -5.01 -2.79
CA PRO A 53 -3.61 -4.87 -1.34
C PRO A 53 -3.52 -6.24 -0.66
N GLY A 54 -3.22 -6.25 0.64
CA GLY A 54 -3.39 -7.45 1.46
C GLY A 54 -4.87 -7.83 1.60
N HIS A 55 -5.75 -6.82 1.69
CA HIS A 55 -7.20 -7.02 1.83
C HIS A 55 -8.00 -6.02 1.00
N GLY A 56 -9.15 -6.48 0.51
CA GLY A 56 -10.05 -5.69 -0.34
C GLY A 56 -9.77 -5.88 -1.84
N PRO A 57 -10.45 -5.11 -2.70
CA PRO A 57 -10.30 -5.23 -4.14
C PRO A 57 -8.96 -4.69 -4.65
N VAL A 58 -8.47 -5.26 -5.75
CA VAL A 58 -7.36 -4.70 -6.53
C VAL A 58 -7.68 -3.26 -6.93
N THR A 59 -6.67 -2.40 -6.87
CA THR A 59 -6.82 -0.95 -7.05
C THR A 59 -5.63 -0.38 -7.85
N GLY A 60 -5.50 0.94 -7.85
CA GLY A 60 -4.33 1.66 -8.34
C GLY A 60 -3.81 2.64 -7.29
N PRO A 61 -3.00 3.63 -7.69
CA PRO A 61 -2.42 4.63 -6.79
C PRO A 61 -3.45 5.39 -5.93
N ASP A 62 -4.68 5.54 -6.43
CA ASP A 62 -5.77 6.19 -5.68
C ASP A 62 -6.23 5.39 -4.46
N GLY A 63 -6.12 4.06 -4.50
CA GLY A 63 -6.36 3.22 -3.32
C GLY A 63 -5.36 3.48 -2.19
N ILE A 64 -4.09 3.77 -2.55
CA ILE A 64 -3.06 4.15 -1.58
C ILE A 64 -3.34 5.55 -1.01
N ARG A 65 -3.73 6.51 -1.86
CA ARG A 65 -4.09 7.86 -1.42
C ARG A 65 -5.31 7.89 -0.50
N ALA A 66 -6.29 7.03 -0.77
CA ALA A 66 -7.51 6.93 0.02
C ALA A 66 -7.25 6.48 1.46
N VAL A 67 -6.20 5.68 1.69
CA VAL A 67 -5.88 5.24 3.04
C VAL A 67 -4.90 6.18 3.74
N ARG A 68 -3.95 6.84 3.05
CA ARG A 68 -2.87 7.67 3.61
C ARG A 68 -3.22 8.69 4.73
N GLY A 69 -4.50 9.03 4.92
CA GLY A 69 -4.99 10.07 5.85
C GLY A 69 -5.09 9.66 7.32
#